data_AF-E2B2C7-F1
#
_entry.id   AF-E2B2C7-F1
#
_cell.length_a   1.000
_cell.length_b   1.000
_cell.length_c   1.000
_cell.angle_alpha   90.00
_cell.angle_beta   90.00
_cell.angle_gamma   90.00
#
_symmetry.space_group_name_H-M   'P 1'
#
loop_
_entity.id
_entity.type
_entity.pdbx_description
1 polymer ?
#
loop_
_entity_poly.entity_id
_entity_poly.type
_entity_poly.pdbx_seq_one_letter_code
_entity_poly.pdbx_strand_id
1 'polypeptide(L)'
;MSQVLLFPEEGWARSASSSYWTLTPFWWSRSRCKVVEVAGTRRYSTQAKMVDTGTGTLYIIGSFKRMTTDPDFKLYLTSNVSSSDFNMGYSMTGTLERGCKKTNSFQMTHFAVIRRRDYEKAYEDPNPT
;
A
#
# COMPACT_ATOMS: atom_id res chain seq x y z
N MET A 1 -1.68 -12.86 0.91
CA MET A 1 -1.64 -11.69 0.01
C MET A 1 -2.55 -10.65 0.63
N SER A 2 -2.11 -9.39 0.71
CA SER A 2 -2.91 -8.29 1.25
C SER A 2 -3.05 -7.21 0.19
N GLN A 3 -4.26 -6.69 0.00
CA GLN A 3 -4.53 -5.56 -0.88
C GLN A 3 -4.42 -4.25 -0.09
N VAL A 4 -3.68 -3.30 -0.64
CA VAL A 4 -3.50 -1.94 -0.12
C VAL A 4 -4.20 -1.00 -1.08
N LEU A 5 -5.27 -0.37 -0.63
CA LEU A 5 -5.99 0.65 -1.39
C LEU A 5 -5.22 1.97 -1.27
N LEU A 6 -5.02 2.65 -2.39
CA LEU A 6 -4.31 3.92 -2.44
C LEU A 6 -5.28 5.04 -2.81
N PHE A 7 -5.42 6.01 -1.93
CA PHE A 7 -6.20 7.22 -2.15
C PHE A 7 -5.25 8.37 -2.39
N PRO A 8 -5.30 9.01 -3.57
CA PRO A 8 -4.37 10.07 -3.89
C PRO A 8 -4.56 11.26 -2.95
N GLU A 9 -3.45 11.87 -2.56
CA GLU A 9 -3.49 13.17 -1.90
C GLU A 9 -4.05 14.23 -2.89
N GLU A 10 -4.64 15.31 -2.38
CA GLU A 10 -5.35 16.32 -3.18
C GLU A 10 -4.51 16.88 -4.34
N GLY A 11 -3.18 17.02 -4.17
CA GLY A 11 -2.24 17.43 -5.21
C GLY A 11 -1.92 16.35 -6.27
N TRP A 12 -2.19 15.08 -5.97
CA TRP A 12 -1.90 13.92 -6.82
C TRP A 12 -3.15 13.32 -7.49
N ALA A 13 -4.36 13.73 -7.08
CA ALA A 13 -5.62 13.13 -7.51
C ALA A 13 -5.85 13.08 -9.03
N ARG A 14 -5.31 14.04 -9.80
CA ARG A 14 -5.39 14.03 -11.27
C ARG A 14 -4.37 13.10 -11.94
N SER A 15 -3.25 12.80 -11.27
CA SER A 15 -2.14 12.01 -11.80
C SER A 15 -2.13 10.57 -11.31
N ALA A 16 -2.91 10.27 -10.27
CA ALA A 16 -3.03 8.96 -9.65
C ALA A 16 -4.48 8.45 -9.77
N SER A 17 -4.81 7.85 -10.91
CA SER A 17 -6.04 7.08 -11.07
C SER A 17 -6.11 5.95 -10.04
N SER A 18 -7.32 5.52 -9.70
CA SER A 18 -7.59 4.45 -8.71
C SER A 18 -6.64 3.27 -8.89
N SER A 19 -5.63 3.22 -8.03
CA SER A 19 -4.61 2.19 -8.04
C SER A 19 -4.61 1.48 -6.70
N TYR A 20 -4.32 0.20 -6.73
CA TYR A 20 -4.12 -0.57 -5.52
C TYR A 20 -2.84 -1.36 -5.66
N TRP A 21 -2.24 -1.63 -4.50
CA TRP A 21 -1.08 -2.48 -4.41
C TRP A 21 -1.46 -3.82 -3.82
N THR A 22 -0.76 -4.86 -4.24
CA THR A 22 -0.85 -6.15 -3.56
C THR A 22 0.51 -6.51 -2.99
N LEU A 23 0.49 -6.89 -1.72
CA LEU A 23 1.64 -7.26 -0.94
C LEU A 23 1.61 -8.76 -0.72
N THR A 24 2.65 -9.45 -1.19
CA THR A 24 2.80 -10.89 -0.97
C THR A 24 4.13 -11.14 -0.25
N PRO A 25 4.12 -11.48 1.05
CA PRO A 25 5.34 -11.85 1.75
C PRO A 25 5.93 -13.11 1.11
N PHE A 26 7.27 -13.23 1.11
CA PHE A 26 7.90 -14.48 0.69
C PHE A 26 7.89 -15.47 1.86
N TRP A 27 7.48 -16.72 1.60
CA TRP A 27 7.41 -17.73 2.64
C TRP A 27 8.80 -18.05 3.26
N TRP A 28 9.87 -17.88 2.48
CA TRP A 28 11.26 -18.07 2.94
C TRP A 28 11.92 -16.81 3.51
N SER A 29 11.26 -15.65 3.48
CA SER A 29 11.88 -14.39 3.91
C SER A 29 10.85 -13.42 4.50
N ARG A 30 10.94 -13.22 5.81
CA ARG A 30 10.11 -12.24 6.53
C ARG A 30 10.53 -10.79 6.27
N SER A 31 11.72 -10.58 5.69
CA SER A 31 12.29 -9.25 5.40
C SER A 31 12.09 -8.79 3.96
N ARG A 32 11.35 -9.57 3.15
CA ARG A 32 11.08 -9.24 1.74
C ARG A 32 9.65 -9.58 1.37
N CYS A 33 9.10 -8.78 0.45
CA CYS A 33 7.82 -9.08 -0.16
C CYS A 33 7.85 -8.75 -1.66
N LYS A 34 6.93 -9.37 -2.39
CA LYS A 34 6.56 -8.93 -3.73
C LYS A 34 5.52 -7.83 -3.61
N VAL A 35 5.79 -6.71 -4.27
CA VAL A 35 4.85 -5.60 -4.42
C VAL A 35 4.39 -5.58 -5.86
N VAL A 36 3.08 -5.50 -6.06
CA VAL A 36 2.48 -5.36 -7.38
C VAL A 36 1.54 -4.18 -7.38
N GLU A 37 1.82 -3.21 -8.23
CA GLU A 37 0.96 -2.06 -8.50
C GLU A 37 0.00 -2.41 -9.64
N VAL A 38 -1.28 -2.14 -9.43
CA VAL A 38 -2.34 -2.29 -10.42
C VAL A 38 -3.02 -0.93 -10.61
N ALA A 39 -2.97 -0.41 -11.83
CA ALA A 39 -3.59 0.86 -12.21
C ALA A 39 -4.26 0.71 -13.59
N GLY A 40 -5.58 0.59 -13.60
CA GLY A 40 -6.33 0.21 -14.80
C GLY A 40 -5.83 -1.12 -15.38
N THR A 41 -5.41 -1.12 -16.64
CA THR A 41 -4.85 -2.31 -17.33
C THR A 41 -3.36 -2.51 -17.07
N ARG A 42 -2.68 -1.54 -16.43
CA ARG A 42 -1.23 -1.59 -16.19
C ARG A 42 -0.95 -2.34 -14.90
N ARG A 43 0.05 -3.23 -14.97
CA ARG A 43 0.53 -4.01 -13.82
C ARG A 43 2.05 -3.97 -13.76
N TYR A 44 2.59 -3.41 -12.67
CA TYR A 44 4.03 -3.39 -12.40
C TYR A 44 4.33 -4.22 -11.17
N SER A 45 5.46 -4.93 -11.17
CA SER A 45 5.87 -5.73 -10.02
C SER A 45 7.32 -5.54 -9.67
N THR A 46 7.63 -5.61 -8.38
CA THR A 46 8.98 -5.54 -7.86
C THR A 46 9.12 -6.34 -6.57
N GLN A 47 10.36 -6.57 -6.15
CA GLN A 47 10.67 -7.08 -4.82
C GLN A 47 11.07 -5.90 -3.94
N ALA A 48 10.54 -5.85 -2.73
CA ALA A 48 10.79 -4.79 -1.78
C ALA A 48 11.30 -5.35 -0.45
N LYS A 49 12.07 -4.53 0.26
CA LYS A 49 12.43 -4.78 1.65
C LYS A 49 11.19 -4.52 2.51
N MET A 50 10.90 -5.45 3.40
CA MET A 50 9.84 -5.36 4.39
C MET A 50 10.48 -5.28 5.77
N VAL A 51 10.04 -4.33 6.60
CA VAL A 51 10.48 -4.17 7.98
C VAL A 51 9.24 -4.12 8.85
N ASP A 52 8.97 -5.22 9.53
CA ASP A 52 7.98 -5.29 10.60
C ASP A 52 8.67 -4.91 11.91
N THR A 53 8.10 -3.94 12.62
CA THR A 53 8.60 -3.45 13.90
C THR A 53 8.18 -4.32 15.08
N GLY A 54 7.23 -5.25 14.89
CA GLY A 54 6.65 -6.07 15.95
C GLY A 54 5.63 -5.31 16.82
N THR A 55 5.52 -3.99 16.66
CA THR A 55 4.57 -3.13 17.40
C THR A 55 3.39 -2.71 16.52
N GLY A 56 3.06 -3.53 15.51
CA GLY A 56 1.94 -3.26 14.62
C GLY A 56 2.21 -2.22 13.52
N THR A 57 3.48 -1.86 13.30
CA THR A 57 3.93 -0.95 12.23
C THR A 57 4.80 -1.68 11.21
N LEU A 58 4.55 -1.42 9.92
CA LEU A 58 5.16 -2.07 8.78
C LEU A 58 5.71 -1.03 7.80
N TYR A 59 6.99 -1.17 7.43
CA TYR A 59 7.62 -0.40 6.37
C TYR A 59 7.93 -1.29 5.17
N ILE A 60 7.62 -0.81 3.96
CA ILE A 60 7.98 -1.48 2.72
C ILE A 60 8.70 -0.49 1.82
N ILE A 61 9.95 -0.80 1.49
CA ILE A 61 10.84 0.08 0.74
C ILE A 61 11.32 -0.67 -0.50
N GLY A 62 11.11 -0.10 -1.67
CA GLY A 62 11.49 -0.74 -2.93
C GLY A 62 11.57 0.24 -4.08
N SER A 63 11.75 -0.32 -5.27
CA SER A 63 11.84 0.45 -6.50
C SER A 63 11.18 -0.29 -7.65
N PHE A 64 10.35 0.39 -8.45
CA PHE A 64 9.87 -0.10 -9.74
C PHE A 64 10.87 0.28 -10.83
N LYS A 65 11.94 -0.51 -11.00
CA LYS A 65 13.06 -0.20 -11.92
C LYS A 65 12.66 0.06 -13.38
N ARG A 66 11.45 -0.34 -13.80
CA ARG A 66 10.91 -0.09 -15.14
C ARG A 66 10.20 1.26 -15.28
N MET A 67 9.99 1.99 -14.18
CA MET A 67 9.58 3.40 -14.20
C MET A 67 10.80 4.28 -14.39
N THR A 68 10.70 5.26 -15.28
CA THR A 68 11.79 6.20 -15.60
C THR A 68 11.87 7.38 -14.63
N THR A 69 10.72 7.78 -14.07
CA THR A 69 10.60 8.90 -13.14
C THR A 69 10.20 8.37 -11.77
N ASP A 70 10.86 8.86 -10.72
CA ASP A 70 10.59 8.53 -9.32
C ASP A 70 10.33 7.04 -9.05
N PRO A 71 11.29 6.16 -9.43
CA PRO A 71 11.09 4.72 -9.36
C PRO A 71 11.05 4.20 -7.92
N ASP A 72 11.55 4.96 -6.95
CA ASP A 72 11.68 4.54 -5.56
C ASP A 72 10.42 4.87 -4.76
N PHE A 73 10.12 4.04 -3.77
CA PHE A 73 8.98 4.26 -2.91
C PHE A 73 9.24 3.85 -1.46
N LYS A 74 8.46 4.45 -0.56
CA LYS A 74 8.35 4.08 0.85
C LYS A 74 6.87 3.98 1.19
N LEU A 75 6.44 2.78 1.56
CA LEU A 75 5.11 2.54 2.09
C LEU A 75 5.22 2.35 3.59
N TYR A 76 4.46 3.14 4.33
CA TYR A 76 4.26 3.03 5.77
C TYR A 76 2.83 2.55 6.04
N LEU A 77 2.67 1.57 6.93
CA LEU A 77 1.39 1.09 7.40
C LEU A 77 1.44 0.87 8.91
N THR A 78 0.38 1.22 9.62
CA THR A 78 0.22 0.97 11.05
C THR A 78 -1.16 0.40 11.36
N SER A 79 -1.20 -0.49 12.35
CA SER A 79 -2.43 -1.00 12.96
C SER A 79 -2.97 -0.10 14.07
N ASN A 80 -2.26 0.98 14.42
CA ASN A 80 -2.80 2.05 15.25
C ASN A 80 -3.76 2.92 14.43
N VAL A 81 -4.94 2.38 14.19
CA VAL A 81 -5.97 2.96 13.33
C VAL A 81 -6.91 3.84 14.16
N SER A 82 -7.30 5.00 13.63
CA SER A 82 -8.26 5.89 14.27
C SER A 82 -9.65 5.22 14.40
N SER A 83 -10.47 5.66 15.35
CA SER A 83 -11.84 5.11 15.48
C SER A 83 -12.68 5.32 14.21
N SER A 84 -12.49 6.45 13.52
CA SER A 84 -13.18 6.73 12.25
C SER A 84 -12.75 5.76 11.14
N ASP A 85 -11.45 5.55 10.97
CA ASP A 85 -10.91 4.62 9.96
C ASP A 85 -11.29 3.17 10.27
N PHE A 86 -11.32 2.80 11.56
CA PHE A 86 -11.75 1.49 11.99
C PHE A 86 -13.23 1.25 11.69
N ASN A 87 -14.08 2.25 11.91
CA ASN A 87 -15.51 2.22 11.56
C ASN A 87 -15.74 2.17 10.05
N MET A 88 -14.83 2.71 9.25
CA MET A 88 -14.80 2.55 7.79
C MET A 88 -14.30 1.17 7.33
N GLY A 89 -13.97 0.28 8.27
CA GLY A 89 -13.58 -1.10 7.98
C GLY A 89 -12.08 -1.29 7.71
N TYR A 90 -11.22 -0.33 8.08
CA TYR A 90 -9.77 -0.47 7.88
C TYR A 90 -9.09 -1.16 9.07
N SER A 91 -8.13 -2.03 8.73
CA SER A 91 -7.29 -2.76 9.69
C SER A 91 -5.90 -2.15 9.83
N MET A 92 -5.44 -1.46 8.77
CA MET A 92 -4.22 -0.68 8.79
C MET A 92 -4.42 0.58 7.95
N THR A 93 -3.77 1.66 8.35
CA THR A 93 -3.70 2.92 7.62
C THR A 93 -2.25 3.39 7.52
N GLY A 94 -1.97 4.33 6.63
CA GLY A 94 -0.64 4.88 6.46
C GLY A 94 -0.49 5.67 5.17
N THR A 95 0.73 5.74 4.66
CA THR A 95 1.10 6.65 3.58
C THR A 95 2.03 5.98 2.59
N LEU A 96 1.92 6.40 1.32
CA LEU A 96 2.82 6.03 0.25
C LEU A 96 3.58 7.28 -0.23
N GLU A 97 4.89 7.24 -0.08
CA GLU A 97 5.80 8.20 -0.66
C GLU A 97 6.42 7.64 -1.93
N ARG A 98 6.52 8.48 -2.97
CA ARG A 98 7.25 8.20 -4.22
C ARG A 98 8.41 9.18 -4.36
N GLY A 99 9.46 8.78 -5.05
CA GLY A 99 10.58 9.66 -5.31
C GLY A 99 11.84 8.97 -5.77
N CYS A 100 12.98 9.53 -5.37
CA CYS A 100 14.30 9.09 -5.77
C CYS A 100 15.22 8.98 -4.55
N LYS A 101 15.70 7.76 -4.30
CA LYS A 101 16.63 7.46 -3.21
C LYS A 101 17.99 8.14 -3.42
N LYS A 102 18.42 8.34 -4.67
CA LYS A 102 19.72 8.97 -4.98
C LYS A 102 19.77 10.43 -4.53
N THR A 103 18.68 11.16 -4.71
CA THR A 103 18.56 12.57 -4.32
C THR A 103 17.92 12.74 -2.94
N ASN A 104 17.50 11.64 -2.31
CA ASN A 104 16.69 11.60 -1.09
C ASN A 104 15.43 12.48 -1.17
N SER A 105 14.89 12.67 -2.38
CA SER A 105 13.65 13.41 -2.60
C SER A 105 12.50 12.43 -2.58
N PHE A 106 11.60 12.54 -1.60
CA PHE A 106 10.37 11.78 -1.50
C PHE A 106 9.21 12.73 -1.25
N GLN A 107 8.09 12.45 -1.90
CA GLN A 107 6.85 13.19 -1.73
C GLN A 107 5.75 12.22 -1.34
N MET A 108 4.94 12.59 -0.36
CA MET A 108 3.72 11.85 -0.06
C MET A 108 2.79 11.97 -1.26
N THR A 109 2.26 10.84 -1.72
CA THR A 109 1.43 10.79 -2.93
C THR A 109 0.05 10.21 -2.65
N HIS A 110 -0.05 9.27 -1.70
CA HIS A 110 -1.30 8.61 -1.37
C HIS A 110 -1.40 8.34 0.14
N PHE A 111 -2.63 8.35 0.62
CA PHE A 111 -3.01 7.59 1.80
C PHE A 111 -3.17 6.12 1.41
N ALA A 112 -2.68 5.23 2.27
CA ALA A 112 -2.67 3.80 2.03
C ALA A 112 -3.47 3.09 3.13
N VAL A 113 -4.38 2.19 2.76
CA VAL A 113 -5.18 1.44 3.73
C VAL A 113 -5.32 -0.03 3.37
N ILE A 114 -5.45 -0.89 4.39
CA ILE A 114 -5.80 -2.31 4.24
C ILE A 114 -7.14 -2.54 4.91
N ARG A 115 -8.13 -3.07 4.18
CA ARG A 115 -9.44 -3.43 4.74
C ARG A 115 -9.34 -4.63 5.70
N ARG A 116 -10.21 -4.66 6.69
CA ARG A 116 -10.39 -5.83 7.55
C ARG A 116 -11.06 -6.95 6.77
N ARG A 117 -10.67 -8.19 7.06
CA ARG A 117 -11.18 -9.38 6.34
C ARG A 117 -12.68 -9.63 6.54
N ASP A 118 -13.19 -9.31 7.71
CA ASP A 118 -14.62 -9.42 8.04
C ASP A 118 -15.46 -8.35 7.33
N TYR A 119 -14.88 -7.17 7.09
CA TYR A 119 -15.54 -6.09 6.35
C TYR A 119 -15.58 -6.34 4.83
N GLU A 120 -14.58 -7.04 4.29
CA GLU A 120 -14.51 -7.37 2.85
C GLU A 120 -15.63 -8.36 2.46
N LYS A 121 -15.92 -9.35 3.31
CA LYS A 121 -17.01 -10.32 3.09
C LYS A 121 -18.40 -9.68 3.09
N ALA A 122 -18.63 -8.64 3.89
CA ALA A 122 -19.93 -7.97 3.99
C ALA A 122 -20.33 -7.20 2.72
N TYR A 123 -19.39 -6.86 1.84
CA TYR A 123 -19.67 -6.24 0.53
C TYR A 123 -19.73 -7.25 -0.62
N GLU A 124 -19.21 -8.46 -0.43
CA GLU A 124 -19.29 -9.55 -1.41
C GLU A 124 -20.59 -10.34 -1.30
N ASP A 125 -21.28 -10.27 -0.15
CA ASP A 125 -22.57 -10.91 0.07
C ASP A 125 -23.71 -9.87 0.08
N PRO A 126 -24.46 -9.69 -1.03
CA PRO A 126 -25.53 -8.70 -1.10
C PRO A 126 -26.78 -9.07 -0.29
N ASN A 127 -26.84 -10.26 0.31
CA ASN A 127 -27.92 -10.70 1.20
C ASN A 127 -27.36 -11.44 2.42
N PRO A 128 -26.96 -10.72 3.48
CA PRO A 128 -26.72 -11.35 4.77
C PRO A 128 -28.06 -11.84 5.33
N THR A 129 -28.26 -13.16 5.38
CA THR A 129 -29.37 -13.81 6.07
C THR A 129 -29.41 -13.47 7.55
#